data_AF-A0A933K4F6-F1
#
_entry.id   AF-A0A933K4F6-F1
#
_cell.length_a   1.000
_cell.length_b   1.000
_cell.length_c   1.000
_cell.angle_alpha   90.00
_cell.angle_beta   90.00
_cell.angle_gamma   90.00
#
_symmetry.space_group_name_H-M   'P 1'
#
loop_
_entity.id
_entity.type
_entity.pdbx_description
1 polymer ?
#
loop_
_entity_poly.entity_id
_entity_poly.type
_entity_poly.pdbx_seq_one_letter_code
_entity_poly.pdbx_strand_id
1 'polypeptide(L)'
;MSHAAVFRLLAPLVGLLLLLGLPGAPSTRAMVGDPDLRDVKPSRPRPRPRPRVPAPKPTPLPDEEPEEPALPAAPSPTAAASPLPPPTPTPPPPPSIAGSRPAAPAEKLLGDAQAAFRYGAYGEPPGDNAIELARKAGREDPGDGAAPLLEARAALAYEEQARAALDRHDRARARGSYERLAILYPSREAFRRQAKALRAPVIVGVWDWRIQLVIATHFTVVVEAGGSFRGTGGLRNATIYGSWKCVAPAERKYLVSWSHGLTDTVTLSKDGTKLEGTNNVGARISASRKGSR
;
A
#
# COMPACT_ATOMS: atom_id res chain seq x y z
N MET A 1 26.70 -9.40 30.33
CA MET A 1 26.66 -8.87 28.95
C MET A 1 28.09 -8.56 28.53
N SER A 2 28.55 -9.06 27.37
CA SER A 2 29.95 -8.88 26.96
C SER A 2 30.18 -7.50 26.32
N HIS A 3 31.36 -6.90 26.55
CA HIS A 3 31.77 -5.61 25.97
C HIS A 3 31.65 -5.56 24.42
N ALA A 4 31.68 -6.72 23.75
CA ALA A 4 31.52 -6.82 22.31
C ALA A 4 30.07 -6.52 21.82
N ALA A 5 29.06 -6.76 22.65
CA ALA A 5 27.66 -6.43 22.32
C ALA A 5 27.40 -4.91 22.42
N VAL A 6 28.09 -4.22 23.35
CA VAL A 6 27.98 -2.76 23.52
C VAL A 6 28.61 -2.01 22.34
N PHE A 7 29.73 -2.50 21.80
CA PHE A 7 30.41 -1.86 20.67
C PHE A 7 29.65 -1.95 19.33
N ARG A 8 28.90 -3.05 19.09
CA ARG A 8 28.06 -3.18 17.88
C ARG A 8 26.85 -2.25 17.89
N LEU A 9 26.36 -1.84 19.07
CA LEU A 9 25.29 -0.85 19.23
C LEU A 9 25.78 0.60 19.06
N LEU A 10 27.05 0.88 19.39
CA LEU A 10 27.61 2.23 19.34
C LEU A 10 28.07 2.67 17.95
N ALA A 11 28.53 1.76 17.09
CA ALA A 11 29.03 2.10 15.76
C ALA A 11 28.03 2.88 14.85
N PRO A 12 26.74 2.48 14.72
CA PRO A 12 25.77 3.28 13.97
C PRO A 12 25.37 4.58 14.69
N LEU A 13 25.48 4.62 16.02
CA LEU A 13 25.21 5.79 16.85
C LEU A 13 26.27 6.89 16.65
N VAL A 14 27.54 6.51 16.49
CA VAL A 14 28.63 7.44 16.14
C VAL A 14 28.47 7.98 14.71
N GLY A 15 28.00 7.14 13.77
CA GLY A 15 27.68 7.59 12.41
C GLY A 15 26.53 8.61 12.37
N LEU A 16 25.48 8.39 13.17
CA LEU A 16 24.35 9.32 13.31
C LEU A 16 24.77 10.64 14.01
N LEU A 17 25.64 10.57 15.02
CA LEU A 17 26.24 11.75 15.67
C LEU A 17 27.17 12.53 14.73
N LEU A 18 27.89 11.86 13.83
CA LEU A 18 28.76 12.49 12.84
C LEU A 18 27.97 13.12 11.67
N LEU A 19 26.86 12.51 11.23
CA LEU A 19 25.96 13.09 10.23
C LEU A 19 25.18 14.31 10.74
N LEU A 20 25.11 14.51 12.07
CA LEU A 20 24.43 15.66 12.70
C LEU A 20 25.36 16.84 13.02
N GLY A 21 26.59 16.84 12.49
CA GLY A 21 27.45 18.01 12.37
C GLY A 21 28.12 18.47 13.67
N LEU A 22 29.38 18.08 13.85
CA LEU A 22 30.31 18.81 14.71
C LEU A 22 30.41 20.26 14.19
N PRO A 23 30.11 21.29 15.00
CA PRO A 23 30.31 22.67 14.61
C PRO A 23 31.81 22.93 14.40
N GLY A 24 32.13 23.67 13.35
CA GLY A 24 33.49 23.97 12.93
C GLY A 24 34.34 24.52 14.06
N ALA A 25 35.57 23.99 14.16
CA ALA A 25 36.64 24.68 14.86
C ALA A 25 36.86 26.04 14.16
N PRO A 26 36.92 27.17 14.89
CA PRO A 26 37.29 28.44 14.31
C PRO A 26 38.74 28.34 13.79
N SER A 27 38.88 28.61 12.50
CA SER A 27 40.17 28.71 11.81
C SER A 27 40.94 29.91 12.39
N THR A 28 41.99 29.62 13.16
CA THR A 28 42.95 30.63 13.61
C THR A 28 43.72 31.15 12.40
N ARG A 29 43.34 32.35 11.95
CA ARG A 29 44.09 33.14 10.97
C ARG A 29 45.11 34.01 11.72
N ALA A 30 46.39 33.65 11.65
CA ALA A 30 47.50 34.53 12.00
C ALA A 30 48.72 34.25 11.11
N MET A 31 49.23 35.32 10.48
CA MET A 31 50.58 35.58 9.94
C MET A 31 51.03 34.72 8.74
N VAL A 32 51.24 35.27 7.53
CA VAL A 32 52.29 36.20 7.06
C VAL A 32 53.71 35.70 7.36
N GLY A 33 54.36 35.21 6.30
CA GLY A 33 55.82 35.22 6.11
C GLY A 33 56.59 33.96 6.53
N ASP A 34 56.91 33.08 5.57
CA ASP A 34 58.30 32.87 5.09
C ASP A 34 58.31 31.83 3.93
N PRO A 35 59.11 32.01 2.85
CA PRO A 35 59.14 31.10 1.71
C PRO A 35 60.48 30.36 1.63
N ASP A 36 60.59 29.16 2.21
CA ASP A 36 61.56 28.17 1.74
C ASP A 36 61.26 26.81 2.36
N LEU A 37 60.76 25.86 1.57
CA LEU A 37 60.77 24.43 1.92
C LEU A 37 60.57 23.59 0.64
N ARG A 38 61.69 23.43 -0.05
CA ARG A 38 62.17 22.26 -0.82
C ARG A 38 61.18 21.11 -1.05
N ASP A 39 61.14 20.68 -2.31
CA ASP A 39 60.59 19.43 -2.85
C ASP A 39 60.61 18.24 -1.88
N VAL A 40 59.46 17.95 -1.27
CA VAL A 40 59.18 16.65 -0.65
C VAL A 40 58.37 15.83 -1.64
N LYS A 41 59.05 14.91 -2.32
CA LYS A 41 58.46 13.89 -3.19
C LYS A 41 57.40 13.09 -2.40
N PRO A 42 56.13 13.04 -2.85
CA PRO A 42 55.08 12.35 -2.12
C PRO A 42 55.41 10.85 -2.03
N SER A 43 55.58 10.37 -0.81
CA SER A 43 55.74 8.95 -0.52
C SER A 43 54.46 8.23 -0.90
N ARG A 44 54.55 7.29 -1.85
CA ARG A 44 53.42 6.44 -2.24
C ARG A 44 52.85 5.72 -1.00
N PRO A 45 51.52 5.73 -0.81
CA PRO A 45 50.90 5.05 0.33
C PRO A 45 51.23 3.55 0.27
N ARG A 46 51.77 3.01 1.37
CA ARG A 46 52.00 1.58 1.51
C ARG A 46 50.65 0.84 1.43
N PRO A 47 50.55 -0.26 0.66
CA PRO A 47 49.33 -1.05 0.59
C PRO A 47 48.97 -1.56 1.99
N ARG A 48 47.74 -1.28 2.43
CA ARG A 48 47.24 -1.80 3.70
C ARG A 48 47.21 -3.33 3.65
N PRO A 49 47.62 -4.04 4.71
CA PRO A 49 47.48 -5.48 4.79
C PRO A 49 46.00 -5.84 4.65
N ARG A 50 45.69 -6.72 3.68
CA ARG A 50 44.33 -7.23 3.49
C ARG A 50 43.88 -7.91 4.79
N PRO A 51 42.67 -7.62 5.31
CA PRO A 51 42.12 -8.37 6.41
C PRO A 51 42.10 -9.86 6.03
N ARG A 52 42.69 -10.73 6.86
CA ARG A 52 42.56 -12.17 6.71
C ARG A 52 41.07 -12.51 6.85
N VAL A 53 40.44 -12.84 5.73
CA VAL A 53 39.10 -13.43 5.71
C VAL A 53 39.24 -14.80 6.39
N PRO A 54 38.54 -15.06 7.51
CA PRO A 54 38.51 -16.39 8.09
C PRO A 54 37.94 -17.36 7.06
N ALA A 55 38.61 -18.50 6.88
CA ALA A 55 38.16 -19.54 5.96
C ALA A 55 36.69 -19.88 6.25
N PRO A 56 35.85 -20.05 5.21
CA PRO A 56 34.47 -20.47 5.39
C PRO A 56 34.46 -21.78 6.18
N LYS A 57 33.69 -21.81 7.28
CA LYS A 57 33.42 -23.07 7.97
C LYS A 57 32.79 -24.04 6.96
N PRO A 58 33.19 -25.32 6.97
CA PRO A 58 32.57 -26.33 6.12
C PRO A 58 31.07 -26.34 6.40
N THR A 59 30.29 -26.12 5.35
CA THR A 59 28.84 -26.29 5.35
C THR A 59 28.57 -27.75 5.76
N PRO A 60 27.73 -28.00 6.77
CA PRO A 60 27.25 -29.35 7.03
C PRO A 60 26.57 -29.86 5.75
N LEU A 61 26.97 -31.04 5.29
CA LEU A 61 26.26 -31.74 4.23
C LEU A 61 24.79 -31.87 4.67
N PRO A 62 23.83 -31.57 3.79
CA PRO A 62 22.42 -31.80 4.10
C PRO A 62 22.24 -33.29 4.41
N ASP A 63 21.64 -33.58 5.55
CA ASP A 63 21.16 -34.92 5.89
C ASP A 63 20.27 -35.41 4.73
N GLU A 64 20.53 -36.64 4.29
CA GLU A 64 19.73 -37.32 3.27
C GLU A 64 18.25 -37.24 3.64
N GLU A 65 17.50 -36.51 2.82
CA GLU A 65 16.05 -36.43 2.87
C GLU A 65 15.50 -37.83 2.57
N PRO A 66 14.67 -38.42 3.45
CA PRO A 66 14.10 -39.74 3.21
C PRO A 66 13.27 -39.72 1.93
N GLU A 67 13.60 -40.61 0.99
CA GLU A 67 12.87 -40.82 -0.26
C GLU A 67 11.37 -40.96 0.00
N GLU A 68 10.61 -39.94 -0.43
CA GLU A 68 9.16 -39.97 -0.43
C GLU A 68 8.70 -41.03 -1.46
N PRO A 69 7.86 -42.00 -1.07
CA PRO A 69 7.42 -43.05 -1.98
C PRO A 69 6.65 -42.46 -3.16
N ALA A 70 7.14 -42.76 -4.37
CA ALA A 70 6.56 -42.33 -5.63
C ALA A 70 5.04 -42.61 -5.67
N LEU A 71 4.26 -41.53 -5.69
CA LEU A 71 2.82 -41.61 -5.92
C LEU A 71 2.57 -42.19 -7.34
N PRO A 72 1.57 -43.07 -7.49
CA PRO A 72 1.24 -43.67 -8.78
C PRO A 72 0.86 -42.59 -9.80
N ALA A 73 1.37 -42.73 -11.02
CA ALA A 73 1.12 -41.85 -12.14
C ALA A 73 -0.40 -41.65 -12.34
N ALA A 74 -0.81 -40.37 -12.38
CA ALA A 74 -2.17 -40.01 -12.73
C ALA A 74 -2.51 -40.53 -14.14
N PRO A 75 -3.69 -41.13 -14.36
CA PRO A 75 -4.10 -41.58 -15.68
C PRO A 75 -4.19 -40.39 -16.64
N SER A 76 -3.63 -40.57 -17.83
CA SER A 76 -3.72 -39.60 -18.93
C SER A 76 -5.19 -39.28 -19.22
N PRO A 77 -5.53 -38.00 -19.49
CA PRO A 77 -6.89 -37.65 -19.88
C PRO A 77 -7.21 -38.28 -21.23
N THR A 78 -8.10 -39.27 -21.21
CA THR A 78 -8.79 -39.81 -22.38
C THR A 78 -9.36 -38.65 -23.19
N ALA A 79 -8.96 -38.57 -24.45
CA ALA A 79 -9.52 -37.63 -25.43
C ALA A 79 -11.04 -37.81 -25.51
N ALA A 80 -11.77 -36.91 -24.85
CA ALA A 80 -13.21 -36.81 -24.99
C ALA A 80 -13.53 -36.31 -26.40
N ALA A 81 -14.33 -37.10 -27.11
CA ALA A 81 -14.84 -36.80 -28.44
C ALA A 81 -15.47 -35.38 -28.48
N SER A 82 -15.18 -34.66 -29.55
CA SER A 82 -15.80 -33.37 -29.83
C SER A 82 -17.33 -33.49 -29.81
N PRO A 83 -18.04 -32.65 -29.03
CA PRO A 83 -19.49 -32.61 -29.06
C PRO A 83 -19.97 -32.15 -30.45
N LEU A 84 -21.00 -32.83 -30.96
CA LEU A 84 -21.74 -32.44 -32.17
C LEU A 84 -22.18 -30.97 -32.08
N PRO A 85 -22.18 -30.23 -33.20
CA PRO A 85 -22.70 -28.87 -33.22
C PRO A 85 -24.19 -28.87 -32.81
N PRO A 86 -24.62 -27.90 -31.99
CA PRO A 86 -26.02 -27.78 -31.60
C PRO A 86 -26.91 -27.57 -32.83
N PRO A 87 -28.16 -28.07 -32.83
CA PRO A 87 -29.10 -27.82 -33.91
C PRO A 87 -29.30 -26.32 -34.08
N THR A 88 -29.23 -25.86 -35.34
CA THR A 88 -29.48 -24.47 -35.72
C THR A 88 -30.86 -24.06 -35.22
N PRO A 89 -30.98 -23.05 -34.33
CA PRO A 89 -32.27 -22.59 -33.86
C PRO A 89 -33.07 -22.03 -35.03
N THR A 90 -34.30 -22.51 -35.19
CA THR A 90 -35.26 -21.99 -36.16
C THR A 90 -35.46 -20.49 -35.92
N PRO A 91 -35.36 -19.63 -36.94
CA PRO A 91 -35.52 -18.20 -36.78
C PRO A 91 -36.93 -17.89 -36.23
N PRO A 92 -37.06 -17.04 -35.19
CA PRO A 92 -38.35 -16.65 -34.67
C PRO A 92 -39.16 -15.92 -35.75
N PRO A 93 -40.51 -15.99 -35.70
CA PRO A 93 -41.36 -15.26 -36.62
C PRO A 93 -41.06 -13.76 -36.55
N PRO A 94 -41.14 -13.03 -37.68
CA PRO A 94 -40.89 -11.60 -37.71
C PRO A 94 -41.84 -10.88 -36.74
N PRO A 95 -41.35 -9.95 -35.91
CA PRO A 95 -42.19 -9.20 -34.99
C PRO A 95 -43.24 -8.43 -35.80
N SER A 96 -44.50 -8.62 -35.42
CA SER A 96 -45.64 -7.92 -36.00
C SER A 96 -45.47 -6.42 -35.78
N ILE A 97 -45.28 -5.68 -36.87
CA ILE A 97 -45.13 -4.22 -36.89
C ILE A 97 -46.53 -3.61 -36.73
N ALA A 98 -47.10 -3.68 -35.52
CA ALA A 98 -48.35 -3.03 -35.17
C ALA A 98 -48.06 -1.83 -34.27
N GLY A 99 -47.86 -0.67 -34.90
CA GLY A 99 -47.83 0.64 -34.26
C GLY A 99 -46.50 0.97 -33.58
N SER A 100 -45.67 1.74 -34.27
CA SER A 100 -44.51 2.44 -33.68
C SER A 100 -45.00 3.41 -32.60
N ARG A 101 -45.20 2.89 -31.39
CA ARG A 101 -45.33 3.69 -30.18
C ARG A 101 -44.05 4.52 -30.08
N PRO A 102 -44.12 5.84 -29.86
CA PRO A 102 -42.90 6.64 -29.63
C PRO A 102 -42.09 5.94 -28.55
N ALA A 103 -40.80 5.69 -28.83
CA ALA A 103 -39.90 4.94 -27.95
C ALA A 103 -40.13 5.44 -26.53
N ALA A 104 -40.66 4.55 -25.69
CA ALA A 104 -41.09 4.94 -24.36
C ALA A 104 -39.88 5.51 -23.61
N PRO A 105 -40.05 6.51 -22.72
CA PRO A 105 -38.95 7.05 -21.90
C PRO A 105 -38.05 5.97 -21.28
N ALA A 106 -38.62 4.81 -20.94
CA ALA A 106 -37.92 3.61 -20.47
C ALA A 106 -36.88 3.06 -21.47
N GLU A 107 -37.22 2.96 -22.76
CA GLU A 107 -36.34 2.38 -23.80
C GLU A 107 -35.11 3.26 -24.02
N LYS A 108 -35.30 4.59 -24.04
CA LYS A 108 -34.18 5.54 -24.09
C LYS A 108 -33.27 5.39 -22.86
N LEU A 109 -33.86 5.36 -21.65
CA LEU A 109 -33.09 5.19 -20.41
C LEU A 109 -32.32 3.87 -20.37
N LEU A 110 -32.91 2.79 -20.88
CA LEU A 110 -32.25 1.49 -20.98
C LEU A 110 -31.11 1.53 -21.99
N GLY A 111 -31.29 2.19 -23.15
CA GLY A 111 -30.24 2.42 -24.12
C GLY A 111 -29.07 3.22 -23.56
N ASP A 112 -29.35 4.30 -22.83
CA ASP A 112 -28.36 5.11 -22.13
C ASP A 112 -27.62 4.28 -21.06
N ALA A 113 -28.34 3.46 -20.28
CA ALA A 113 -27.75 2.56 -19.27
C ALA A 113 -26.80 1.53 -19.91
N GLN A 114 -27.18 0.93 -21.04
CA GLN A 114 -26.34 0.00 -21.79
C GLN A 114 -25.09 0.69 -22.34
N ALA A 115 -25.21 1.93 -22.82
CA ALA A 115 -24.08 2.72 -23.25
C ALA A 115 -23.11 2.97 -22.08
N ALA A 116 -23.60 3.45 -20.94
CA ALA A 116 -22.80 3.65 -19.73
C ALA A 116 -22.09 2.36 -19.28
N PHE A 117 -22.79 1.22 -19.33
CA PHE A 117 -22.19 -0.08 -19.01
C PHE A 117 -21.03 -0.44 -19.94
N ARG A 118 -21.19 -0.25 -21.27
CA ARG A 118 -20.13 -0.51 -22.25
C ARG A 118 -18.90 0.36 -22.05
N TYR A 119 -19.07 1.60 -21.58
CA TYR A 119 -17.96 2.52 -21.28
C TYR A 119 -17.36 2.31 -19.88
N GLY A 120 -17.85 1.36 -19.08
CA GLY A 120 -17.36 1.11 -17.73
C GLY A 120 -17.84 2.12 -16.68
N ALA A 121 -18.81 2.97 -17.01
CA ALA A 121 -19.43 3.93 -16.10
C ALA A 121 -20.49 3.23 -15.23
N TYR A 122 -20.05 2.28 -14.39
CA TYR A 122 -20.98 1.39 -13.68
C TYR A 122 -21.72 2.10 -12.53
N GLY A 123 -21.00 2.82 -11.67
CA GLY A 123 -21.57 3.55 -10.52
C GLY A 123 -21.11 5.01 -10.40
N GLU A 124 -20.29 5.48 -11.34
CA GLU A 124 -19.75 6.84 -11.45
C GLU A 124 -19.79 7.31 -12.91
N PRO A 125 -20.03 8.61 -13.17
CA PRO A 125 -20.39 9.65 -12.18
C PRO A 125 -21.83 9.49 -11.65
N PRO A 126 -22.19 10.09 -10.49
CA PRO A 126 -23.56 10.14 -10.02
C PRO A 126 -24.51 10.81 -11.02
N GLY A 127 -25.71 10.26 -11.17
CA GLY A 127 -26.76 10.71 -12.08
C GLY A 127 -26.71 10.06 -13.47
N ASP A 128 -25.51 9.67 -13.92
CA ASP A 128 -25.20 9.24 -15.30
C ASP A 128 -24.31 7.99 -15.31
N ASN A 129 -24.76 6.95 -14.61
CA ASN A 129 -24.10 5.65 -14.55
C ASN A 129 -25.09 4.53 -14.81
N ALA A 130 -24.56 3.37 -15.22
CA ALA A 130 -25.36 2.22 -15.64
C ALA A 130 -26.38 1.78 -14.56
N ILE A 131 -25.98 1.75 -13.28
CA ILE A 131 -26.86 1.33 -12.18
C ILE A 131 -28.05 2.28 -12.04
N GLU A 132 -27.82 3.59 -11.97
CA GLU A 132 -28.88 4.57 -11.74
C GLU A 132 -29.79 4.75 -12.97
N LEU A 133 -29.24 4.67 -14.19
CA LEU A 133 -30.01 4.71 -15.43
C LEU A 133 -30.90 3.46 -15.57
N ALA A 134 -30.36 2.26 -15.30
CA ALA A 134 -31.16 1.03 -15.31
C ALA A 134 -32.29 1.07 -14.28
N ARG A 135 -32.04 1.59 -13.07
CA ARG A 135 -33.10 1.81 -12.07
C ARG A 135 -34.18 2.80 -12.52
N LYS A 136 -33.78 3.87 -13.21
CA LYS A 136 -34.74 4.83 -13.77
C LYS A 136 -35.61 4.13 -14.81
N ALA A 137 -35.00 3.38 -15.75
CA ALA A 137 -35.73 2.60 -16.76
C ALA A 137 -36.75 1.63 -16.14
N GLY A 138 -36.36 0.86 -15.12
CA GLY A 138 -37.27 -0.09 -14.45
C GLY A 138 -38.39 0.55 -13.63
N ARG A 139 -38.29 1.85 -13.29
CA ARG A 139 -39.42 2.60 -12.72
C ARG A 139 -40.41 3.06 -13.78
N GLU A 140 -39.93 3.41 -14.96
CA GLU A 140 -40.75 3.80 -16.11
C GLU A 140 -41.47 2.60 -16.74
N ASP A 141 -40.83 1.42 -16.74
CA ASP A 141 -41.42 0.16 -17.20
C ASP A 141 -41.10 -1.00 -16.24
N PRO A 142 -41.92 -1.21 -15.19
CA PRO A 142 -41.72 -2.30 -14.22
C PRO A 142 -41.93 -3.71 -14.80
N GLY A 143 -42.55 -3.83 -15.98
CA GLY A 143 -42.81 -5.11 -16.64
C GLY A 143 -41.61 -5.64 -17.43
N ASP A 144 -40.66 -4.76 -17.77
CA ASP A 144 -39.45 -5.13 -18.50
C ASP A 144 -38.38 -5.72 -17.56
N GLY A 145 -38.07 -7.00 -17.76
CA GLY A 145 -37.02 -7.70 -17.03
C GLY A 145 -35.59 -7.26 -17.39
N ALA A 146 -35.39 -6.49 -18.47
CA ALA A 146 -34.06 -6.08 -18.92
C ALA A 146 -33.40 -5.06 -17.98
N ALA A 147 -34.17 -4.10 -17.47
CA ALA A 147 -33.68 -3.07 -16.54
C ALA A 147 -33.08 -3.65 -15.24
N PRO A 148 -33.79 -4.49 -14.45
CA PRO A 148 -33.22 -5.07 -13.23
C PRO A 148 -32.04 -6.02 -13.52
N LEU A 149 -32.07 -6.73 -14.65
CA LEU A 149 -30.94 -7.57 -15.07
C LEU A 149 -29.68 -6.74 -15.35
N LEU A 150 -29.82 -5.61 -16.06
CA LEU A 150 -28.71 -4.71 -16.36
C LEU A 150 -28.18 -4.03 -15.09
N GLU A 151 -29.05 -3.61 -14.17
CA GLU A 151 -28.65 -3.08 -12.86
C GLU A 151 -27.77 -4.09 -12.11
N ALA A 152 -28.21 -5.35 -12.01
CA ALA A 152 -27.48 -6.40 -11.30
C ALA A 152 -26.10 -6.66 -11.92
N ARG A 153 -26.02 -6.70 -13.25
CA ARG A 153 -24.75 -6.85 -13.97
C ARG A 153 -23.80 -5.67 -13.74
N ALA A 154 -24.33 -4.44 -13.78
CA ALA A 154 -23.54 -3.24 -13.52
C ALA A 154 -23.02 -3.20 -12.07
N ALA A 155 -23.83 -3.60 -11.10
CA ALA A 155 -23.43 -3.71 -9.70
C ALA A 155 -22.28 -4.70 -9.51
N LEU A 156 -22.38 -5.89 -10.13
CA LEU A 156 -21.34 -6.92 -10.08
C LEU A 156 -20.04 -6.43 -10.71
N ALA A 157 -20.10 -5.85 -11.91
CA ALA A 157 -18.93 -5.30 -12.59
C ALA A 157 -18.26 -4.18 -11.77
N TYR A 158 -19.05 -3.35 -11.08
CA TYR A 158 -18.49 -2.30 -10.23
C TYR A 158 -17.82 -2.85 -8.97
N GLU A 159 -18.35 -3.93 -8.40
CA GLU A 159 -17.71 -4.65 -7.30
C GLU A 159 -16.39 -5.30 -7.76
N GLU A 160 -16.36 -5.93 -8.94
CA GLU A 160 -15.14 -6.49 -9.52
C GLU A 160 -14.07 -5.41 -9.76
N GLN A 161 -14.46 -4.22 -10.24
CA GLN A 161 -13.56 -3.07 -10.36
C GLN A 161 -12.97 -2.65 -8.99
N ALA A 162 -13.78 -2.68 -7.93
CA ALA A 162 -13.32 -2.39 -6.57
C ALA A 162 -12.31 -3.45 -6.08
N ARG A 163 -12.55 -4.74 -6.37
CA ARG A 163 -11.62 -5.83 -6.04
C ARG A 163 -10.31 -5.71 -6.82
N ALA A 164 -10.36 -5.46 -8.13
CA ALA A 164 -9.18 -5.25 -8.95
C ALA A 164 -8.35 -4.03 -8.50
N ALA A 165 -8.99 -3.00 -7.92
CA ALA A 165 -8.28 -1.91 -7.28
C ALA A 165 -7.52 -2.37 -6.02
N LEU A 166 -8.09 -3.27 -5.21
CA LEU A 166 -7.38 -3.88 -4.07
C LEU A 166 -6.18 -4.73 -4.50
N ASP A 167 -6.32 -5.49 -5.58
CA ASP A 167 -5.23 -6.33 -6.11
C ASP A 167 -4.06 -5.49 -6.60
N ARG A 168 -4.33 -4.30 -7.13
CA ARG A 168 -3.33 -3.28 -7.48
C ARG A 168 -2.84 -2.44 -6.29
N HIS A 169 -3.24 -2.81 -5.08
CA HIS A 169 -2.98 -2.05 -3.84
C HIS A 169 -3.52 -0.62 -3.81
N ASP A 170 -4.44 -0.27 -4.72
CA ASP A 170 -5.16 1.01 -4.75
C ASP A 170 -6.37 0.96 -3.82
N ARG A 171 -6.09 0.98 -2.51
CA ARG A 171 -7.11 0.93 -1.46
C ARG A 171 -8.03 2.15 -1.47
N ALA A 172 -7.53 3.31 -1.91
CA ALA A 172 -8.31 4.54 -1.94
C ALA A 172 -9.43 4.42 -2.97
N ARG A 173 -9.11 3.98 -4.19
CA ARG A 173 -10.11 3.71 -5.24
C ARG A 173 -11.07 2.61 -4.84
N ALA A 174 -10.57 1.49 -4.31
CA ALA A 174 -11.42 0.40 -3.84
C ALA A 174 -12.42 0.87 -2.76
N ARG A 175 -11.96 1.66 -1.79
CA ARG A 175 -12.80 2.24 -0.75
C ARG A 175 -13.90 3.11 -1.34
N GLY A 176 -13.54 4.03 -2.26
CA GLY A 176 -14.50 4.91 -2.93
C GLY A 176 -15.59 4.11 -3.64
N SER A 177 -15.22 3.06 -4.38
CA SER A 177 -16.18 2.19 -5.06
C SER A 177 -17.09 1.44 -4.08
N TYR A 178 -16.57 0.89 -2.97
CA TYR A 178 -17.40 0.24 -1.96
C TYR A 178 -18.30 1.22 -1.18
N GLU A 179 -17.82 2.44 -0.89
CA GLU A 179 -18.64 3.49 -0.29
C GLU A 179 -19.80 3.87 -1.22
N ARG A 180 -19.53 4.00 -2.53
CA ARG A 180 -20.56 4.26 -3.54
C ARG A 180 -21.55 3.12 -3.67
N LEU A 181 -21.09 1.86 -3.71
CA LEU A 181 -21.96 0.68 -3.70
C LEU A 181 -22.82 0.61 -2.43
N ALA A 182 -22.28 1.01 -1.27
CA ALA A 182 -23.04 1.06 -0.03
C ALA A 182 -24.16 2.12 -0.03
N ILE A 183 -23.96 3.25 -0.72
CA ILE A 183 -25.00 4.27 -0.95
C ILE A 183 -26.06 3.75 -1.91
N LEU A 184 -25.63 3.12 -3.02
CA LEU A 184 -26.54 2.58 -4.04
C LEU A 184 -27.35 1.37 -3.53
N TYR A 185 -26.81 0.56 -2.62
CA TYR A 185 -27.44 -0.67 -2.11
C TYR A 185 -27.40 -0.71 -0.57
N PRO A 186 -28.20 0.13 0.13
CA PRO A 186 -28.14 0.24 1.59
C PRO A 186 -28.48 -1.06 2.33
N SER A 187 -29.28 -1.95 1.72
CA SER A 187 -29.61 -3.27 2.26
C SER A 187 -28.44 -4.26 2.22
N ARG A 188 -27.42 -4.03 1.38
CA ARG A 188 -26.25 -4.91 1.26
C ARG A 188 -25.17 -4.50 2.26
N GLU A 189 -25.29 -4.98 3.49
CA GLU A 189 -24.33 -4.67 4.58
C GLU A 189 -22.88 -5.02 4.25
N ALA A 190 -22.65 -5.99 3.38
CA ALA A 190 -21.32 -6.37 2.90
C ALA A 190 -20.54 -5.17 2.35
N PHE A 191 -21.16 -4.27 1.58
CA PHE A 191 -20.48 -3.10 1.01
C PHE A 191 -20.06 -2.10 2.09
N ARG A 192 -20.92 -1.84 3.10
CA ARG A 192 -20.59 -0.99 4.24
C ARG A 192 -19.45 -1.57 5.07
N ARG A 193 -19.49 -2.88 5.33
CA ARG A 193 -18.40 -3.58 6.04
C ARG A 193 -17.09 -3.49 5.27
N GLN A 194 -17.12 -3.70 3.95
CA GLN A 194 -15.94 -3.63 3.11
C GLN A 194 -15.37 -2.20 3.05
N ALA A 195 -16.21 -1.19 2.80
CA ALA A 195 -15.82 0.22 2.87
C ALA A 195 -15.17 0.57 4.22
N LYS A 196 -15.78 0.13 5.33
CA LYS A 196 -15.26 0.32 6.69
C LYS A 196 -13.94 -0.43 6.93
N ALA A 197 -13.79 -1.65 6.43
CA ALA A 197 -12.53 -2.40 6.52
C ALA A 197 -11.41 -1.77 5.70
N LEU A 198 -11.76 -1.11 4.58
CA LEU A 198 -10.83 -0.35 3.75
C LEU A 198 -10.49 1.02 4.34
N ARG A 199 -11.31 1.54 5.27
CA ARG A 199 -10.89 2.54 6.26
C ARG A 199 -9.95 1.87 7.27
N ALA A 200 -8.81 1.38 6.80
CA ALA A 200 -7.71 1.04 7.70
C ALA A 200 -7.46 2.24 8.61
N PRO A 201 -7.22 2.04 9.91
CA PRO A 201 -6.98 3.13 10.83
C PRO A 201 -5.64 3.77 10.47
N VAL A 202 -5.68 4.74 9.57
CA VAL A 202 -4.47 5.29 8.99
C VAL A 202 -3.73 6.08 10.08
N ILE A 203 -2.42 5.92 10.11
CA ILE A 203 -1.55 6.75 10.94
C ILE A 203 -1.45 8.20 10.43
N VAL A 204 -2.28 8.60 9.46
CA VAL A 204 -2.38 9.98 8.95
C VAL A 204 -2.73 10.94 10.06
N GLY A 205 -2.01 12.06 10.13
CA GLY A 205 -2.22 13.12 11.10
C GLY A 205 -0.91 13.65 11.66
N VAL A 206 -1.01 14.49 12.70
CA VAL A 206 0.15 15.08 13.38
C VAL A 206 0.45 14.27 14.64
N TRP A 207 1.71 13.89 14.82
CA TRP A 207 2.19 13.05 15.90
C TRP A 207 3.35 13.72 16.65
N ASP A 208 3.37 13.58 17.97
CA ASP A 208 4.55 13.78 18.81
C ASP A 208 5.29 12.45 18.92
N TRP A 209 6.34 12.29 18.12
CA TRP A 209 7.14 11.08 17.95
C TRP A 209 8.36 11.10 18.87
N ARG A 210 8.59 9.98 19.55
CA ARG A 210 9.62 9.82 20.59
C ARG A 210 10.43 8.57 20.33
N ILE A 211 11.74 8.73 20.36
CA ILE A 211 12.70 7.64 20.23
C ILE A 211 13.47 7.56 21.54
N GLN A 212 13.42 6.40 22.19
CA GLN A 212 14.16 6.13 23.41
C GLN A 212 15.59 5.69 23.06
N LEU A 213 16.43 6.66 22.75
CA LEU A 213 17.90 6.50 22.71
C LEU A 213 18.51 7.04 24.00
N VAL A 214 19.84 7.08 24.07
CA VAL A 214 20.61 7.67 25.18
C VAL A 214 20.16 9.11 25.47
N ILE A 215 19.72 9.84 24.45
CA ILE A 215 19.07 11.15 24.57
C ILE A 215 17.65 11.03 24.00
N ALA A 216 16.66 11.35 24.83
CA ALA A 216 15.27 11.40 24.40
C ALA A 216 15.12 12.44 23.28
N THR A 217 14.76 11.99 22.08
CA THR A 217 14.60 12.87 20.92
C THR A 217 13.12 12.93 20.56
N HIS A 218 12.63 14.15 20.37
CA HIS A 218 11.24 14.45 20.07
C HIS A 218 11.11 15.02 18.65
N PHE A 219 10.15 14.52 17.88
CA PHE A 219 9.81 15.05 16.56
C PHE A 219 8.31 15.29 16.47
N THR A 220 7.91 16.41 15.87
CA THR A 220 6.54 16.57 15.37
C THR A 220 6.50 16.01 13.96
N VAL A 221 5.76 14.91 13.75
CA VAL A 221 5.66 14.22 12.46
C VAL A 221 4.26 14.41 11.88
N VAL A 222 4.19 14.96 10.68
CA VAL A 222 2.98 15.06 9.86
C VAL A 222 2.98 13.89 8.89
N VAL A 223 2.06 12.96 9.10
CA VAL A 223 1.89 11.75 8.28
C VAL A 223 0.76 11.98 7.30
N GLU A 224 1.03 11.78 6.01
CA GLU A 224 0.12 12.04 4.91
C GLU A 224 -0.54 10.77 4.39
N ALA A 225 -1.71 10.89 3.77
CA ALA A 225 -2.47 9.73 3.29
C ALA A 225 -1.80 9.00 2.11
N GLY A 226 -0.93 9.69 1.38
CA GLY A 226 -0.19 9.17 0.23
C GLY A 226 0.98 8.25 0.57
N GLY A 227 1.19 7.90 1.84
CA GLY A 227 2.32 7.05 2.26
C GLY A 227 3.61 7.82 2.54
N SER A 228 3.57 9.15 2.53
CA SER A 228 4.68 10.04 2.89
C SER A 228 4.51 10.62 4.30
N PHE A 229 5.61 11.12 4.86
CA PHE A 229 5.56 11.97 6.04
C PHE A 229 6.71 12.99 6.05
N ARG A 230 6.53 14.03 6.85
CA ARG A 230 7.56 15.02 7.19
C ARG A 230 7.62 15.22 8.70
N GLY A 231 8.81 15.24 9.27
CA GLY A 231 9.05 15.50 10.69
C GLY A 231 9.91 16.74 10.91
N THR A 232 9.67 17.44 12.02
CA THR A 232 10.54 18.51 12.53
C THR A 232 10.85 18.28 14.01
N GLY A 233 12.10 18.41 14.41
CA GLY A 233 12.50 18.28 15.81
C GLY A 233 13.92 17.79 16.02
N GLY A 234 14.16 17.18 17.18
CA GLY A 234 15.47 16.70 17.61
C GLY A 234 16.52 17.80 17.81
N LEU A 235 17.79 17.39 17.81
CA LEU A 235 18.91 18.32 17.95
C LEU A 235 18.91 19.28 16.75
N ARG A 236 18.86 20.60 17.04
CA ARG A 236 18.86 21.71 16.05
C ARG A 236 17.62 21.85 15.17
N ASN A 237 16.46 21.33 15.58
CA ASN A 237 15.21 21.46 14.81
C ASN A 237 15.34 20.94 13.37
N ALA A 238 16.03 19.81 13.19
CA ALA A 238 16.22 19.21 11.87
C ALA A 238 14.87 18.84 11.23
N THR A 239 14.80 18.99 9.90
CA THR A 239 13.68 18.46 9.11
C THR A 239 14.05 17.07 8.61
N ILE A 240 13.16 16.12 8.82
CA ILE A 240 13.29 14.73 8.36
C ILE A 240 12.10 14.37 7.46
N TYR A 241 12.32 13.42 6.56
CA TYR A 241 11.30 12.94 5.63
C TYR A 241 11.28 11.41 5.64
N GLY A 242 10.25 10.83 5.06
CA GLY A 242 10.22 9.40 4.84
C GLY A 242 8.90 8.92 4.28
N SER A 243 8.72 7.61 4.33
CA SER A 243 7.52 6.93 3.86
C SER A 243 7.00 5.94 4.89
N TRP A 244 5.73 5.60 4.78
CA TRP A 244 5.11 4.61 5.64
C TRP A 244 4.24 3.66 4.82
N LYS A 245 4.10 2.42 5.31
CA LYS A 245 3.21 1.42 4.73
C LYS A 245 2.55 0.59 5.82
N CYS A 246 1.29 0.24 5.62
CA CYS A 246 0.61 -0.74 6.47
C CYS A 246 1.07 -2.14 6.06
N VAL A 247 1.65 -2.90 6.99
CA VAL A 247 2.17 -4.24 6.71
C VAL A 247 1.28 -5.36 7.23
N ALA A 248 0.53 -5.11 8.30
CA ALA A 248 -0.48 -6.04 8.81
C ALA A 248 -1.71 -5.24 9.26
N PRO A 249 -2.70 -5.03 8.37
CA PRO A 249 -3.88 -4.21 8.68
C PRO A 249 -4.70 -4.73 9.86
N ALA A 250 -4.84 -6.06 9.98
CA ALA A 250 -5.58 -6.70 11.08
C ALA A 250 -4.92 -6.42 12.45
N GLU A 251 -3.58 -6.35 12.48
CA GLU A 251 -2.79 -6.03 13.67
C GLU A 251 -2.56 -4.52 13.85
N ARG A 252 -2.96 -3.70 12.87
CA ARG A 252 -2.67 -2.25 12.80
C ARG A 252 -1.17 -1.96 12.87
N LYS A 253 -0.39 -2.78 12.18
CA LYS A 253 1.08 -2.70 12.14
C LYS A 253 1.55 -1.95 10.90
N TYR A 254 2.51 -1.06 11.11
CA TYR A 254 3.04 -0.15 10.10
C TYR A 254 4.57 -0.23 10.07
N LEU A 255 5.14 -0.12 8.88
CA LEU A 255 6.56 0.17 8.68
C LEU A 255 6.72 1.64 8.31
N VAL A 256 7.59 2.35 9.02
CA VAL A 256 7.93 3.76 8.80
C VAL A 256 9.41 3.83 8.44
N SER A 257 9.72 4.24 7.21
CA SER A 257 11.07 4.31 6.67
C SER A 257 11.54 5.76 6.65
N TRP A 258 12.60 6.07 7.40
CA TRP A 258 13.15 7.41 7.53
C TRP A 258 14.20 7.69 6.45
N SER A 259 14.35 8.96 6.06
CA SER A 259 15.33 9.40 5.05
C SER A 259 16.80 9.13 5.44
N HIS A 260 17.09 8.91 6.72
CA HIS A 260 18.41 8.54 7.24
C HIS A 260 18.59 7.02 7.42
N GLY A 261 17.74 6.19 6.82
CA GLY A 261 17.91 4.74 6.74
C GLY A 261 17.46 3.92 7.95
N LEU A 262 16.86 4.53 8.97
CA LEU A 262 16.17 3.78 10.01
C LEU A 262 14.81 3.32 9.51
N THR A 263 14.33 2.20 10.05
CA THR A 263 12.97 1.72 9.79
C THR A 263 12.32 1.32 11.10
N ASP A 264 11.18 1.94 11.39
CA ASP A 264 10.38 1.66 12.58
C ASP A 264 9.26 0.70 12.24
N THR A 265 9.08 -0.32 13.07
CA THR A 265 7.91 -1.17 13.07
C THR A 265 7.03 -0.76 14.24
N VAL A 266 5.89 -0.14 13.95
CA VAL A 266 4.98 0.42 14.96
C VAL A 266 3.58 -0.16 14.86
N THR A 267 2.90 -0.27 15.99
CA THR A 267 1.51 -0.72 16.11
C THR A 267 0.66 0.45 16.59
N LEU A 268 -0.45 0.70 15.88
CA LEU A 268 -1.40 1.73 16.24
C LEU A 268 -2.40 1.20 17.28
N SER A 269 -2.53 1.89 18.40
CA SER A 269 -3.48 1.58 19.47
C SER A 269 -4.93 1.53 18.99
N LYS A 270 -5.81 0.80 19.70
CA LYS A 270 -7.20 0.56 19.26
C LYS A 270 -8.01 1.85 19.02
N ASP A 271 -7.81 2.85 19.86
CA ASP A 271 -8.41 4.19 19.78
C ASP A 271 -7.75 5.09 18.71
N GLY A 272 -6.62 4.67 18.13
CA GLY A 272 -5.91 5.42 17.10
C GLY A 272 -5.10 6.61 17.60
N THR A 273 -4.86 6.73 18.91
CA THR A 273 -4.20 7.89 19.53
C THR A 273 -2.71 7.68 19.80
N LYS A 274 -2.22 6.43 19.81
CA LYS A 274 -0.83 6.08 20.14
C LYS A 274 -0.22 5.12 19.11
N LEU A 275 1.07 5.30 18.86
CA LEU A 275 1.91 4.34 18.15
C LEU A 275 3.00 3.84 19.09
N GLU A 276 3.25 2.54 19.10
CA GLU A 276 4.32 1.93 19.89
C GLU A 276 5.04 0.87 19.07
N GLY A 277 6.36 0.75 19.25
CA GLY A 277 7.13 -0.19 18.46
C GLY A 277 8.63 -0.15 18.71
N THR A 278 9.37 -0.68 17.74
CA THR A 278 10.83 -0.68 17.75
C THR A 278 11.36 -0.40 16.35
N ASN A 279 12.56 0.18 16.27
CA ASN A 279 13.26 0.33 15.01
C ASN A 279 14.19 -0.86 14.71
N ASN A 280 14.74 -0.88 13.50
CA ASN A 280 15.67 -1.92 13.02
C ASN A 280 17.00 -2.02 13.80
N VAL A 281 17.27 -1.10 14.73
CA VAL A 281 18.42 -1.17 15.65
C VAL A 281 18.02 -1.52 17.09
N GLY A 282 16.75 -1.85 17.32
CA GLY A 282 16.21 -2.28 18.61
C GLY A 282 15.83 -1.14 19.57
N ALA A 283 15.87 0.12 19.14
CA ALA A 283 15.43 1.23 19.96
C ALA A 283 13.90 1.27 20.05
N ARG A 284 13.36 1.57 21.24
CA ARG A 284 11.92 1.71 21.44
C ARG A 284 11.41 3.02 20.84
N ILE A 285 10.24 2.93 20.21
CA ILE A 285 9.55 4.03 19.57
C ILE A 285 8.19 4.18 20.21
N SER A 286 7.80 5.41 20.52
CA SER A 286 6.42 5.75 20.86
C SER A 286 6.01 7.06 20.19
N ALA A 287 4.74 7.20 19.84
CA ALA A 287 4.20 8.47 19.36
C ALA A 287 2.79 8.68 19.87
N SER A 288 2.45 9.94 20.14
CA SER A 288 1.10 10.35 20.55
C SER A 288 0.52 11.30 19.52
N ARG A 289 -0.73 11.09 19.12
CA ARG A 289 -1.41 11.96 18.17
C ARG A 289 -1.67 13.33 18.80
N LYS A 290 -1.33 14.42 18.11
CA LYS A 290 -1.67 15.77 18.57
C LYS A 290 -3.17 16.03 18.39
N GLY A 291 -3.78 16.68 19.38
CA GLY A 291 -5.20 17.06 19.36
C GLY A 291 -6.20 16.00 19.84
N SER A 292 -5.75 14.85 20.36
CA SER A 292 -6.64 13.78 20.84
C SER A 292 -6.97 13.87 22.35
N ARG A 293 -7.29 15.06 22.87
CA ARG A 293 -7.76 15.24 24.25
C ARG A 293 -9.27 15.37 24.31
#